data_AF-A0A1A8X8L3-F1
#
_entry.id   AF-A0A1A8X8L3-F1
#
_cell.length_a   1.000
_cell.length_b   1.000
_cell.length_c   1.000
_cell.angle_alpha   90.00
_cell.angle_beta   90.00
_cell.angle_gamma   90.00
#
_symmetry.space_group_name_H-M   'P 1'
#
loop_
_entity.id
_entity.type
_entity.pdbx_description
1 polymer ?
#
loop_
_entity_poly.entity_id
_entity_poly.type
_entity_poly.pdbx_seq_one_letter_code
_entity_poly.pdbx_strand_id
1 'polypeptide(L)'
;MENFLKESYPYSIYNELNEQVKSATEDKYCNEFKKVKNDYQDKSIELCKKVTKLLDFVFKKSTHKEFKDYCTHYKYWVYQEVRNLFNESTSVSDIEDVIKKFYKLQLDLFNDHNRNDCSYRFDYKTLE
;
A
#
# COMPACT_ATOMS: atom_id res chain seq x y z
N MET A 1 -28.75 -4.25 -10.95
CA MET A 1 -28.41 -4.43 -9.51
C MET A 1 -26.97 -4.02 -9.20
N GLU A 2 -26.33 -3.17 -10.03
CA GLU A 2 -24.91 -2.78 -9.87
C GLU A 2 -24.73 -1.36 -9.30
N ASN A 3 -25.80 -0.57 -9.20
CA ASN A 3 -25.69 0.85 -8.79
C ASN A 3 -25.74 1.07 -7.27
N PHE A 4 -26.28 0.13 -6.48
CA PHE A 4 -26.41 0.31 -5.02
C PHE A 4 -25.10 0.07 -4.25
N LEU A 5 -24.20 -0.74 -4.82
CA LEU A 5 -22.87 -0.97 -4.25
C LEU A 5 -21.97 0.27 -4.39
N LYS A 6 -22.20 1.10 -5.43
CA LYS A 6 -21.40 2.29 -5.70
C LYS A 6 -21.55 3.40 -4.66
N GLU A 7 -22.66 3.40 -3.93
CA GLU A 7 -22.95 4.37 -2.87
C GLU A 7 -22.68 3.79 -1.46
N SER A 8 -22.27 2.52 -1.36
CA SER A 8 -21.88 1.96 -0.07
C SER A 8 -20.64 2.67 0.46
N TYR A 9 -20.66 3.05 1.74
CA TYR A 9 -19.58 3.76 2.42
C TYR A 9 -18.18 3.09 2.23
N PRO A 10 -18.05 1.75 2.23
CA PRO A 10 -16.78 1.09 1.92
C PRO A 10 -16.31 1.29 0.46
N TYR A 11 -17.23 1.38 -0.50
CA TYR A 11 -16.91 1.57 -1.92
C TYR A 11 -16.47 3.01 -2.23
N SER A 12 -17.03 4.01 -1.53
CA SER A 12 -16.63 5.40 -1.70
C SER A 12 -15.18 5.64 -1.22
N ILE A 13 -14.78 5.07 -0.07
CA ILE A 13 -13.39 5.13 0.41
C ILE A 13 -12.44 4.49 -0.61
N TYR A 14 -12.77 3.29 -1.10
CA TYR A 14 -11.92 2.59 -2.05
C TYR A 14 -11.67 3.40 -3.34
N ASN A 15 -12.72 4.04 -3.88
CA ASN A 15 -12.57 4.92 -5.04
C ASN A 15 -11.73 6.16 -4.72
N GLU A 16 -11.95 6.79 -3.56
CA GLU A 16 -11.17 7.95 -3.14
C GLU A 16 -9.67 7.61 -3.07
N LEU A 17 -9.33 6.46 -2.48
CA LEU A 17 -7.96 5.95 -2.44
C LEU A 17 -7.39 5.72 -3.85
N ASN A 18 -8.15 5.08 -4.75
CA ASN A 18 -7.71 4.84 -6.13
C ASN A 18 -7.52 6.13 -6.95
N GLU A 19 -8.27 7.20 -6.66
CA GLU A 19 -8.03 8.49 -7.30
C GLU A 19 -6.73 9.14 -6.81
N GLN A 20 -6.39 8.99 -5.52
CA GLN A 20 -5.16 9.60 -4.97
C GLN A 20 -3.88 9.04 -5.61
N VAL A 21 -3.85 7.74 -5.93
CA VAL A 21 -2.64 7.09 -6.46
C VAL A 21 -2.29 7.51 -7.89
N LYS A 22 -3.25 8.08 -8.66
CA LYS A 22 -3.01 8.53 -10.05
C LYS A 22 -1.98 9.65 -10.18
N SER A 23 -1.79 10.42 -9.10
CA SER A 23 -0.83 11.54 -9.06
C SER A 23 0.32 11.28 -8.09
N ALA A 24 0.69 10.01 -7.87
CA ALA A 24 1.83 9.66 -7.03
C ALA A 24 3.16 9.92 -7.76
N THR A 25 3.92 10.91 -7.29
CA THR A 25 5.22 11.30 -7.89
C THR A 25 6.38 11.25 -6.89
N GLU A 26 6.11 11.45 -5.60
CA GLU A 26 7.06 11.45 -4.50
C GLU A 26 7.81 10.11 -4.39
N ASP A 27 9.14 10.14 -4.28
CA ASP A 27 9.99 8.95 -4.23
C ASP A 27 10.98 8.91 -3.05
N LYS A 28 10.82 9.82 -2.07
CA LYS A 28 11.71 10.00 -0.90
C LYS A 28 12.12 8.67 -0.24
N TYR A 29 11.17 7.75 -0.05
CA TYR A 29 11.41 6.46 0.62
C TYR A 29 11.66 5.29 -0.35
N CYS A 30 11.54 5.52 -1.66
CA CYS A 30 11.49 4.45 -2.66
C CYS A 30 12.86 4.01 -3.19
N ASN A 31 13.93 4.69 -2.79
CA ASN A 31 15.30 4.33 -3.21
C ASN A 31 15.71 2.92 -2.77
N GLU A 32 15.19 2.39 -1.66
CA GLU A 32 15.50 1.03 -1.20
C GLU A 32 14.97 -0.06 -2.15
N PHE A 33 13.97 0.26 -2.96
CA PHE A 33 13.40 -0.65 -3.95
C PHE A 33 14.25 -0.75 -5.22
N LYS A 34 15.22 0.16 -5.44
CA LYS A 34 16.22 0.04 -6.52
C LYS A 34 17.16 -1.16 -6.35
N LYS A 35 17.15 -1.80 -5.18
CA LYS A 35 17.94 -3.00 -4.86
C LYS A 35 17.16 -4.30 -5.03
N VAL A 36 15.86 -4.21 -5.32
CA VAL A 36 15.04 -5.38 -5.65
C VAL A 36 15.49 -5.88 -7.02
N LYS A 37 15.37 -7.20 -7.25
CA LYS A 37 15.66 -7.82 -8.55
C LYS A 37 14.93 -7.10 -9.69
N ASN A 38 15.62 -6.90 -10.82
CA ASN A 38 15.16 -6.10 -11.95
C ASN A 38 13.72 -6.40 -12.39
N ASP A 39 13.32 -7.67 -12.40
CA ASP A 39 11.98 -8.10 -12.83
C ASP A 39 10.83 -7.50 -12.00
N TYR A 40 11.11 -7.10 -10.76
CA TYR A 40 10.14 -6.51 -9.82
C TYR A 40 10.48 -5.07 -9.42
N GLN A 41 11.65 -4.56 -9.80
CA GLN A 41 12.18 -3.28 -9.37
C GLN A 41 11.24 -2.12 -9.73
N ASP A 42 10.94 -1.93 -11.02
CA ASP A 42 10.17 -0.77 -11.50
C ASP A 42 8.75 -0.74 -10.92
N LYS A 43 8.09 -1.91 -10.90
CA LYS A 43 6.74 -2.04 -10.33
C LYS A 43 6.74 -1.81 -8.82
N SER A 44 7.77 -2.28 -8.11
CA SER A 44 7.87 -2.06 -6.67
C SER A 44 8.17 -0.59 -6.33
N ILE A 45 8.97 0.09 -7.15
CA ILE A 45 9.21 1.53 -7.02
C ILE A 45 7.90 2.29 -7.26
N GLU A 46 7.16 1.99 -8.32
CA GLU A 46 5.88 2.63 -8.61
C GLU A 46 4.89 2.43 -7.46
N LEU A 47 4.77 1.20 -6.95
CA LEU A 47 3.91 0.89 -5.81
C LEU A 47 4.36 1.61 -4.55
N CYS A 48 5.66 1.70 -4.26
CA CYS A 48 6.16 2.46 -3.11
C CYS A 48 5.70 3.94 -3.12
N LYS A 49 5.72 4.60 -4.29
CA LYS A 49 5.25 5.99 -4.41
C LYS A 49 3.77 6.10 -4.09
N LYS A 50 2.98 5.16 -4.62
CA LYS A 50 1.53 5.06 -4.36
C LYS A 50 1.26 4.85 -2.88
N VAL A 51 1.91 3.87 -2.24
CA VAL A 51 1.76 3.56 -0.81
C VAL A 51 2.08 4.77 0.07
N THR A 52 3.22 5.43 -0.18
CA THR A 52 3.64 6.65 0.53
C THR A 52 2.54 7.71 0.50
N LYS A 53 2.09 8.06 -0.71
CA LYS A 53 1.05 9.07 -0.89
C LYS A 53 -0.29 8.68 -0.26
N LEU A 54 -0.65 7.41 -0.37
CA LEU A 54 -1.92 6.90 0.12
C LEU A 54 -1.97 6.94 1.65
N LEU A 55 -0.87 6.58 2.31
CA LEU A 55 -0.76 6.68 3.74
C LEU A 55 -0.83 8.13 4.21
N ASP A 56 -0.11 9.06 3.57
CA ASP A 56 -0.19 10.49 3.87
C ASP A 56 -1.63 11.00 3.80
N PHE A 57 -2.36 10.58 2.77
CA PHE A 57 -3.76 10.94 2.59
C PHE A 57 -4.64 10.39 3.72
N VAL A 58 -4.52 9.10 4.05
CA VAL A 58 -5.27 8.46 5.14
C VAL A 58 -4.97 9.15 6.47
N PHE A 59 -3.72 9.48 6.70
CA PHE A 59 -3.25 10.15 7.90
C PHE A 59 -3.75 11.60 8.02
N LYS A 60 -4.01 12.30 6.92
CA LYS A 60 -4.71 13.60 6.96
C LYS A 60 -6.17 13.48 7.43
N LYS A 61 -6.76 12.28 7.35
CA LYS A 61 -8.12 11.98 7.85
C LYS A 61 -8.13 11.50 9.30
N SER A 62 -7.04 11.64 10.07
CA SER A 62 -6.95 11.09 11.44
C SER A 62 -8.01 11.60 12.42
N THR A 63 -8.59 12.78 12.18
CA THR A 63 -9.66 13.35 13.00
C THR A 63 -11.06 12.99 12.51
N HIS A 64 -11.18 12.34 11.35
CA HIS A 64 -12.46 11.91 10.80
C HIS A 64 -13.00 10.71 11.59
N LYS A 65 -14.32 10.65 11.78
CA LYS A 65 -15.00 9.52 12.45
C LYS A 65 -14.67 8.17 11.81
N GLU A 66 -14.38 8.19 10.51
CA GLU A 66 -14.21 7.01 9.67
C GLU A 66 -12.73 6.66 9.45
N PHE A 67 -11.81 7.29 10.20
CA PHE A 67 -10.37 7.04 10.07
C PHE A 67 -10.00 5.55 10.14
N LYS A 68 -10.67 4.78 11.00
CA LYS A 68 -10.47 3.32 11.10
C LYS A 68 -10.84 2.59 9.81
N ASP A 69 -11.86 3.06 9.10
CA ASP A 69 -12.28 2.50 7.81
C ASP A 69 -11.24 2.85 6.74
N TYR A 70 -10.76 4.11 6.70
CA TYR A 70 -9.65 4.50 5.82
C TYR A 70 -8.39 3.66 6.05
N CYS A 71 -7.98 3.43 7.31
CA CYS A 71 -6.85 2.54 7.60
C CYS A 71 -7.12 1.10 7.11
N THR A 72 -8.35 0.59 7.29
CA THR A 72 -8.71 -0.77 6.87
C THR A 72 -8.64 -0.94 5.36
N HIS A 73 -9.22 0.01 4.63
CA HIS A 73 -9.16 0.03 3.17
C HIS A 73 -7.75 0.22 2.64
N TYR A 74 -6.95 1.08 3.27
CA TYR A 74 -5.53 1.24 2.93
C TYR A 74 -4.76 -0.07 3.09
N LYS A 75 -4.88 -0.76 4.24
CA LYS A 75 -4.18 -2.03 4.47
C LYS A 75 -4.56 -3.08 3.43
N TYR A 76 -5.85 -3.18 3.09
CA TYR A 76 -6.32 -4.09 2.05
C TYR A 76 -5.79 -3.72 0.67
N TRP A 77 -5.78 -2.42 0.34
CA TRP A 77 -5.24 -1.92 -0.92
C TRP A 77 -3.75 -2.26 -1.08
N VAL A 78 -2.93 -1.99 -0.05
CA VAL A 78 -1.49 -2.32 -0.06
C VAL A 78 -1.29 -3.82 -0.25
N TYR A 79 -2.04 -4.64 0.49
CA TYR A 79 -1.96 -6.09 0.37
C TYR A 79 -2.25 -6.58 -1.06
N GLN A 80 -3.34 -6.12 -1.67
CA GLN A 80 -3.71 -6.51 -3.03
C GLN A 80 -2.65 -6.10 -4.05
N GLU A 81 -2.17 -4.87 -3.98
CA GLU A 81 -1.18 -4.37 -4.93
C GLU A 81 0.18 -5.05 -4.77
N VAL A 82 0.62 -5.36 -3.54
CA VAL A 82 1.84 -6.14 -3.32
C VAL A 82 1.67 -7.56 -3.85
N ARG A 83 0.52 -8.20 -3.62
CA ARG A 83 0.22 -9.53 -4.18
C ARG A 83 0.30 -9.53 -5.71
N ASN A 84 -0.24 -8.49 -6.35
CA ASN A 84 -0.27 -8.33 -7.80
C ASN A 84 1.12 -8.13 -8.45
N LEU A 85 2.18 -7.90 -7.66
CA LEU A 85 3.55 -7.87 -8.18
C LEU A 85 4.04 -9.27 -8.61
N PHE A 86 3.45 -10.32 -8.06
CA PHE A 86 3.95 -11.69 -8.18
C PHE A 86 3.03 -12.57 -9.01
N ASN A 87 3.59 -13.68 -9.47
CA ASN A 87 2.89 -14.74 -10.19
C ASN A 87 3.35 -16.11 -9.65
N GLU A 88 2.74 -17.19 -10.15
CA GLU A 88 3.04 -18.56 -9.70
C GLU A 88 4.51 -18.99 -9.92
N SER A 89 5.24 -18.33 -10.82
CA SER A 89 6.66 -18.62 -11.08
C SER A 89 7.63 -17.76 -10.26
N THR A 90 7.11 -16.83 -9.46
CA THR A 90 7.92 -15.96 -8.61
C THR A 90 8.50 -16.78 -7.46
N SER A 91 9.81 -16.66 -7.24
CA SER A 91 10.47 -17.38 -6.15
C SER A 91 10.04 -16.81 -4.79
N VAL A 92 9.91 -17.70 -3.78
CA VAL A 92 9.62 -17.30 -2.39
C VAL A 92 10.62 -16.25 -1.89
N SER A 93 11.91 -16.39 -2.25
CA SER A 93 12.94 -15.41 -1.88
C SER A 93 12.72 -14.03 -2.48
N ASP A 94 12.25 -13.94 -3.73
CA ASP A 94 11.95 -12.66 -4.37
C ASP A 94 10.73 -12.00 -3.71
N ILE A 95 9.70 -12.79 -3.37
CA ILE A 95 8.51 -12.32 -2.64
C ILE A 95 8.91 -11.76 -1.28
N GLU A 96 9.70 -12.53 -0.51
CA GLU A 96 10.15 -12.13 0.82
C GLU A 96 11.00 -10.87 0.80
N ASP A 97 11.87 -10.68 -0.20
CA ASP A 97 12.68 -9.47 -0.32
C ASP A 97 11.79 -8.24 -0.50
N VAL A 98 10.84 -8.28 -1.44
CA VAL A 98 9.90 -7.19 -1.67
C VAL A 98 9.04 -6.91 -0.44
N ILE A 99 8.51 -7.94 0.22
CA ILE A 99 7.76 -7.80 1.48
C ILE A 99 8.60 -7.08 2.54
N LYS A 100 9.87 -7.46 2.73
CA LYS A 100 10.79 -6.81 3.67
C LYS A 100 10.97 -5.33 3.34
N LYS A 101 11.02 -4.94 2.06
CA LYS A 101 11.08 -3.52 1.66
C LYS A 101 9.81 -2.77 2.03
N PHE A 102 8.62 -3.35 1.83
CA PHE A 102 7.36 -2.73 2.23
C PHE A 102 7.18 -2.61 3.75
N TYR A 103 7.75 -3.54 4.53
CA TYR A 103 7.83 -3.39 5.98
C TYR A 103 8.72 -2.22 6.39
N LYS A 104 9.90 -2.11 5.77
CA LYS A 104 10.79 -0.97 6.03
C LYS A 104 10.12 0.35 5.68
N LEU A 105 9.50 0.45 4.49
CA LEU A 105 8.75 1.63 4.05
C LEU A 105 7.71 2.05 5.09
N GLN A 106 6.91 1.11 5.60
CA GLN A 106 5.92 1.39 6.62
C GLN A 106 6.55 2.01 7.88
N LEU A 107 7.65 1.43 8.38
CA LEU A 107 8.33 1.94 9.57
C LEU A 107 8.87 3.36 9.35
N ASP A 108 9.47 3.62 8.19
CA ASP A 108 9.99 4.94 7.84
C ASP A 108 8.86 5.98 7.79
N LEU A 109 7.72 5.64 7.18
CA LEU A 109 6.54 6.51 7.14
C LEU A 109 5.93 6.74 8.53
N PHE A 110 5.84 5.71 9.36
CA PHE A 110 5.29 5.84 10.72
C PHE A 110 6.17 6.71 11.62
N ASN A 111 7.49 6.65 11.44
CA ASN A 111 8.41 7.55 12.12
C ASN A 111 8.21 9.00 11.66
N ASP A 112 8.06 9.25 10.36
CA ASP A 112 7.85 10.60 9.80
C ASP A 112 6.52 11.21 10.27
N HIS A 113 5.46 10.40 10.36
CA HIS A 113 4.14 10.82 10.82
C HIS A 113 3.95 10.77 12.35
N ASN A 114 4.91 10.19 13.08
CA ASN A 114 4.80 9.88 14.51
C ASN A 114 3.51 9.11 14.87
N ARG A 115 3.08 8.16 14.03
CA ARG A 115 1.84 7.38 14.19
C ARG A 115 1.93 6.02 13.52
N ASN A 116 1.19 5.03 14.04
CA ASN A 116 1.19 3.64 13.57
C ASN A 116 -0.20 3.01 13.42
N ASP A 117 -1.28 3.80 13.45
CA ASP A 117 -2.67 3.30 13.49
C ASP A 117 -3.04 2.38 12.31
N CYS A 118 -2.45 2.63 11.15
CA CYS A 118 -2.71 1.87 9.92
C CYS A 118 -1.69 0.75 9.67
N SER A 119 -1.04 0.21 10.71
CA SER A 119 -0.04 -0.85 10.56
C SER A 119 -0.60 -2.11 9.89
N TYR A 120 0.10 -2.60 8.87
CA TYR A 120 -0.11 -3.90 8.25
C TYR A 120 1.04 -4.86 8.56
N ARG A 121 0.71 -6.15 8.50
CA ARG A 121 1.64 -7.27 8.54
C ARG A 121 1.13 -8.37 7.61
N PHE A 122 1.85 -8.60 6.51
CA PHE A 122 1.64 -9.73 5.60
C PHE A 122 2.98 -10.43 5.30
N ASP A 123 2.95 -11.75 5.16
CA ASP A 123 4.09 -12.59 4.79
C ASP A 123 3.79 -13.38 3.50
N TYR A 124 4.72 -14.21 3.04
CA TYR A 124 4.51 -15.06 1.85
C TYR A 124 3.19 -15.88 1.97
N LYS A 125 2.94 -16.51 3.12
CA LYS A 125 1.73 -17.32 3.35
C LYS A 125 0.45 -16.49 3.34
N THR A 126 0.56 -15.20 3.61
CA THR A 126 -0.56 -14.28 3.51
C THR A 126 -0.85 -13.93 2.04
N LEU A 127 0.17 -13.94 1.16
CA LEU A 127 0.02 -13.58 -0.26
C LEU A 127 -0.33 -14.76 -1.17
N GLU A 128 -0.04 -16.00 -0.78
CA GLU A 128 -0.46 -17.24 -1.47
C GLU A 128 -1.99 -17.33 -1.56
#